data_AF-A0A7C1NJ51-F1
#
_entry.id   AF-A0A7C1NJ51-F1
#
_cell.length_a   1.000
_cell.length_b   1.000
_cell.length_c   1.000
_cell.angle_alpha   90.00
_cell.angle_beta   90.00
_cell.angle_gamma   90.00
#
_symmetry.space_group_name_H-M   'P 1'
#
loop_
_entity.id
_entity.type
_entity.pdbx_description
1 polymer ?
#
loop_
_entity_poly.entity_id
_entity_poly.type
_entity_poly.pdbx_seq_one_letter_code
_entity_poly.pdbx_strand_id
1 'polypeptide(L)' 'MPELTEENRITFTGGFTTESFVIHRFVGDQELAAGIQWQDEGSASGGTDEYHVRVRQHNNQFAWSSPIWVG' A
#
# COMPACT_ATOMS: atom_id res chain seq x y z
N MET A 1 12.71 -19.45 5.02
CA MET A 1 13.39 -18.39 5.80
C MET A 1 12.35 -17.75 6.72
N PRO A 2 12.08 -18.34 7.91
CA PRO A 2 11.02 -17.86 8.81
C PRO A 2 11.29 -16.43 9.34
N GLU A 3 12.55 -16.09 9.55
CA GLU A 3 13.02 -14.81 10.09
C GLU A 3 12.56 -13.57 9.29
N LEU A 4 12.41 -13.70 7.97
CA LEU A 4 11.96 -12.60 7.11
C LEU A 4 10.48 -12.27 7.31
N THR A 5 9.71 -13.07 8.05
CA THR A 5 8.30 -12.75 8.36
C THR A 5 8.20 -11.71 9.48
N GLU A 6 9.24 -11.63 10.33
CA GLU A 6 9.27 -10.74 11.50
C GLU A 6 9.97 -9.41 11.17
N GLU A 7 11.11 -9.45 10.49
CA GLU A 7 11.96 -8.26 10.28
C GLU A 7 12.72 -8.25 8.93
N ASN A 8 13.33 -7.10 8.62
CA ASN A 8 14.25 -6.95 7.48
C ASN A 8 15.59 -7.60 7.80
N ARG A 9 16.27 -8.18 6.80
CA ARG A 9 17.61 -8.73 6.96
C ARG A 9 18.64 -7.91 6.19
N ILE A 10 19.69 -7.48 6.88
CA ILE A 10 20.85 -6.82 6.27
C ILE A 10 21.97 -7.84 6.17
N THR A 11 22.59 -7.95 5.00
CA THR A 11 23.75 -8.83 4.79
C THR A 11 24.90 -8.04 4.20
N PHE A 12 26.09 -8.16 4.79
CA PHE A 12 27.32 -7.55 4.33
C PHE A 12 28.16 -8.60 3.60
N THR A 13 28.67 -8.27 2.42
CA THR A 13 29.45 -9.20 1.59
C THR A 13 30.97 -9.09 1.84
N GLY A 14 31.42 -8.13 2.66
CA GLY A 14 32.83 -7.88 2.96
C GLY A 14 33.09 -7.27 4.35
N GLY A 15 34.37 -7.09 4.68
CA GLY A 15 34.85 -6.72 6.03
C GLY A 15 34.59 -5.28 6.49
N PHE A 16 33.99 -4.43 5.64
CA PHE A 16 33.50 -3.11 5.99
C PHE A 16 32.21 -2.85 5.19
N THR A 17 31.37 -1.91 5.64
CA THR A 17 30.01 -1.61 5.16
C THR A 17 29.90 -1.13 3.70
N THR A 18 30.91 -1.39 2.86
CA THR A 18 31.02 -0.96 1.47
C THR A 18 30.04 -1.67 0.54
N GLU A 19 29.66 -2.91 0.85
CA GLU A 19 28.72 -3.66 0.04
C GLU A 19 27.76 -4.44 0.94
N SER A 20 26.48 -4.09 0.85
CA SER A 20 25.40 -4.72 1.58
C SER A 20 24.13 -4.72 0.75
N PHE A 21 23.27 -5.69 1.04
CA PHE A 21 21.91 -5.71 0.53
C PHE A 21 20.93 -5.86 1.70
N VAL A 22 19.78 -5.21 1.56
CA VAL A 22 18.66 -5.32 2.48
C VAL A 22 17.60 -6.19 1.81
N ILE A 23 17.26 -7.31 2.44
CA ILE A 23 16.07 -8.07 2.08
C ILE A 23 14.96 -7.57 2.99
N HIS A 24 13.95 -6.94 2.39
CA HIS A 24 12.78 -6.50 3.12
C HIS A 24 12.00 -7.68 3.68
N ARG A 25 11.33 -7.45 4.81
CA ARG A 25 10.41 -8.39 5.44
C ARG A 25 9.45 -8.96 4.39
N PHE A 26 9.27 -10.26 4.41
CA PHE A 26 8.25 -10.95 3.64
C PHE A 26 6.87 -10.55 4.15
N VAL A 27 6.08 -9.93 3.28
CA VAL A 27 4.70 -9.53 3.54
C VAL A 27 3.80 -10.38 2.65
N GLY A 28 2.76 -10.97 3.23
CA GLY A 28 1.79 -11.74 2.45
C GLY A 28 0.96 -10.84 1.53
N ASP A 29 0.41 -11.39 0.46
CA ASP A 29 -0.31 -10.62 -0.57
C ASP A 29 -1.49 -9.79 -0.01
N GLN A 30 -2.10 -10.23 1.10
CA GLN A 30 -3.18 -9.50 1.78
C GLN A 30 -2.72 -8.17 2.39
N GLU A 31 -1.43 -8.03 2.70
CA GLU A 31 -0.84 -6.80 3.24
C GLU A 31 -0.51 -5.78 2.12
N LEU A 32 -0.60 -6.21 0.86
CA LEU A 32 -0.32 -5.39 -0.33
C LEU A 32 -1.58 -4.86 -1.01
N ALA A 33 -2.76 -5.38 -0.67
CA ALA A 33 -4.02 -5.06 -1.32
C ALA A 33 -5.10 -4.67 -0.31
N ALA A 34 -5.89 -3.65 -0.66
CA ALA A 34 -7.10 -3.28 0.08
C ALA A 34 -8.24 -3.07 -0.92
N GLY A 35 -9.40 -3.63 -0.62
CA GLY A 35 -10.63 -3.47 -1.41
C GLY A 35 -11.73 -2.86 -0.54
N ILE A 36 -12.39 -1.83 -1.06
CA ILE A 36 -13.60 -1.26 -0.47
C ILE A 36 -14.69 -1.25 -1.53
N GLN A 37 -15.90 -1.64 -1.14
CA GLN A 37 -17.07 -1.59 -1.99
C GLN A 37 -18.19 -0.91 -1.19
N TRP A 38 -18.84 0.07 -1.80
CA TRP A 38 -20.05 0.69 -1.29
C TRP A 38 -21.06 0.84 -2.43
N GLN A 39 -22.32 1.02 -2.07
CA GLN A 39 -23.39 1.29 -3.01
C GLN A 39 -24.00 2.63 -2.62
N ASP A 40 -24.13 3.53 -3.61
CA ASP A 40 -24.82 4.80 -3.47
C ASP A 40 -26.11 4.74 -4.32
N GLU A 41 -27.22 5.16 -3.74
CA GLU A 41 -28.52 5.21 -4.42
C GLU A 41 -28.79 6.57 -5.08
N GLY A 42 -27.84 7.51 -4.98
CA GLY A 42 -27.91 8.84 -5.57
C GLY A 42 -28.97 9.72 -4.90
N SER A 43 -28.78 11.04 -4.96
CA SER A 43 -29.82 11.97 -4.51
C SER A 43 -30.82 12.23 -5.64
N ALA A 44 -32.13 12.11 -5.37
CA ALA A 44 -33.21 12.36 -6.34
C ALA A 44 -33.19 13.77 -6.98
N SER A 45 -32.39 14.69 -6.42
CA SER A 45 -32.21 16.08 -6.81
C SER A 45 -31.06 16.28 -7.81
N GLY A 46 -31.04 15.54 -8.93
CA GLY A 46 -30.41 15.90 -10.22
C GLY A 46 -29.01 16.51 -10.27
N GLY A 47 -28.19 16.39 -9.22
CA GLY A 47 -26.83 16.91 -9.13
C GLY A 47 -25.78 15.86 -9.51
N THR A 48 -24.55 16.29 -9.69
CA THR A 48 -23.40 15.39 -9.87
C THR A 48 -22.89 14.94 -8.50
N ASP A 49 -22.77 13.63 -8.30
CA ASP A 49 -22.15 13.06 -7.10
C ASP A 49 -20.62 13.06 -7.26
N GLU A 50 -19.90 13.59 -6.26
CA GLU A 50 -18.44 13.67 -6.26
C GLU A 50 -17.86 12.77 -5.16
N TYR A 51 -17.02 11.80 -5.55
CA TYR A 51 -16.43 10.82 -4.63
C TYR A 51 -14.93 11.06 -4.45
N HIS A 52 -14.50 11.16 -3.19
CA HIS A 52 -13.09 11.34 -2.82
C HIS A 52 -12.57 10.13 -2.07
N VAL A 53 -11.57 9.45 -2.63
CA VAL A 53 -10.92 8.29 -2.00
C VAL A 53 -9.47 8.62 -1.65
N ARG A 54 -9.09 8.39 -0.40
CA ARG A 54 -7.72 8.56 0.09
C ARG A 54 -7.17 7.22 0.58
N VAL A 55 -6.04 6.80 0.01
CA VAL A 55 -5.31 5.59 0.43
C VAL A 55 -4.05 6.02 1.19
N ARG A 56 -3.77 5.36 2.32
CA ARG A 56 -2.53 5.53 3.09
C ARG A 56 -1.99 4.16 3.49
N GLN A 57 -0.71 3.90 3.22
CA GLN A 57 -0.05 2.70 3.73
C GLN A 57 0.34 2.88 5.20
N HIS A 58 0.27 1.78 5.98
CA HIS A 58 0.63 1.77 7.40
C HIS A 58 2.10 2.12 7.67
N ASN A 59 2.98 1.92 6.70
CA ASN A 59 4.43 2.11 6.81
C ASN A 59 4.91 3.53 6.44
N ASN A 60 4.03 4.54 6.50
CA ASN A 60 4.32 5.92 6.07
C ASN A 60 4.80 6.06 4.61
N GLN A 61 4.66 5.02 3.78
CA GLN A 61 4.90 5.13 2.35
C GLN A 61 3.69 5.75 1.64
N PHE A 62 3.97 6.44 0.54
CA PHE A 62 2.96 7.09 -0.28
C PHE A 62 2.39 6.10 -1.28
N ALA A 63 1.08 5.89 -1.21
CA ALA A 63 0.34 5.25 -2.29
C ALA A 63 -0.20 6.33 -3.24
N TRP A 64 -0.16 6.05 -4.54
CA TRP A 64 -0.77 6.91 -5.55
C TRP A 64 -2.25 6.57 -5.64
N SER A 65 -3.13 7.55 -5.45
CA SER A 65 -4.53 7.46 -5.88
C SER A 65 -4.71 8.32 -7.14
N SER A 66 -5.50 7.82 -8.09
CA SER A 66 -5.98 8.62 -9.22
C SER A 66 -7.44 8.97 -8.98
N PRO A 67 -7.93 10.13 -9.44
CA PRO A 67 -9.33 10.48 -9.32
C PRO A 67 -10.18 9.47 -10.10
N ILE A 68 -11.26 9.00 -9.45
CA ILE A 68 -12.25 8.12 -10.06
C ILE A 68 -13.48 8.97 -10.31
N TRP A 69 -13.71 9.31 -11.58
CA TRP A 69 -14.96 9.95 -11.98
C TRP A 69 -15.97 8.85 -12.32
N VAL A 70 -17.09 8.82 -11.61
CA VAL A 70 -18.24 8.00 -11.98
C VAL A 70 -19.21 8.94 -12.68
N GLY A 71 -19.37 8.75 -14.00
CA GLY A 71 -20.27 9.53 -14.84
C GLY A 71 -21.60 8.83 -15.06
#